data_AF-A0A970EJC6-F1
#
_entry.id   AF-A0A970EJC6-F1
#
_cell.length_a   1.000
_cell.length_b   1.000
_cell.length_c   1.000
_cell.angle_alpha   90.00
_cell.angle_beta   90.00
_cell.angle_gamma   90.00
#
_symmetry.space_group_name_H-M   'P 1'
#
loop_
_entity.id
_entity.type
_entity.pdbx_description
1 polymer ?
#
loop_
_entity_poly.entity_id
_entity_poly.type
_entity_poly.pdbx_seq_one_letter_code
_entity_poly.pdbx_strand_id
1 'polypeptide(L)' 'MPEVYCSVDTCKFWGKDNKCLADTIWVKNNLTDSAEEFNQEYADELGIAYFKHLSATTSAQTCCETMQPKKDA' A
#
# COMPACT_ATOMS: atom_id res chain seq x y z
N MET A 1 6.92 -16.99 -6.23
CA MET A 1 6.90 -15.52 -6.25
C MET A 1 6.47 -15.03 -4.88
N PRO A 2 7.00 -13.90 -4.40
CA PRO A 2 6.63 -13.36 -3.09
C PRO A 2 5.15 -12.98 -3.06
N GLU A 3 4.52 -13.13 -1.90
CA GLU A 3 3.19 -12.58 -1.66
C GLU A 3 3.32 -11.13 -1.18
N VAL A 4 2.53 -10.24 -1.78
CA VAL A 4 2.53 -8.81 -1.45
C VAL A 4 1.17 -8.45 -0.90
N TYR A 5 1.16 -7.74 0.23
CA TYR A 5 -0.06 -7.25 0.87
C TYR A 5 -0.04 -5.72 0.89
N CYS A 6 -1.21 -5.10 0.69
CA CYS A 6 -1.35 -3.64 0.65
C CYS A 6 -2.68 -3.24 1.29
N SER A 7 -2.65 -2.19 2.11
CA SER A 7 -3.82 -1.66 2.82
C SER A 7 -4.68 -0.70 2.00
N VAL A 8 -4.27 -0.40 0.75
CA VAL A 8 -4.91 0.60 -0.10
C VAL A 8 -6.14 0.03 -0.80
N ASP A 9 -7.30 0.14 -0.16
CA ASP A 9 -8.56 -0.45 -0.63
C ASP A 9 -9.13 0.19 -1.91
N THR A 10 -8.71 1.42 -2.22
CA THR A 10 -8.98 2.11 -3.48
C THR A 10 -8.06 1.70 -4.62
N CYS A 11 -7.02 0.88 -4.38
CA CYS A 11 -6.16 0.38 -5.44
C CYS A 11 -6.88 -0.67 -6.29
N LYS A 12 -6.82 -0.57 -7.61
CA LYS A 12 -7.44 -1.52 -8.54
C LYS A 12 -6.91 -2.95 -8.41
N PHE A 13 -5.70 -3.11 -7.85
CA PHE A 13 -5.06 -4.39 -7.62
C PHE A 13 -5.32 -4.95 -6.21
N TRP A 14 -6.06 -4.23 -5.37
CA TRP A 14 -6.42 -4.68 -4.02
C TRP A 14 -7.39 -5.86 -4.13
N GLY A 15 -6.92 -7.02 -3.68
CA GLY A 15 -7.66 -8.26 -3.64
C GLY A 15 -8.15 -8.63 -2.25
N LYS A 16 -8.70 -9.85 -2.15
CA LYS A 16 -9.19 -10.40 -0.89
C LYS A 16 -8.06 -10.48 0.15
N ASP A 17 -8.40 -10.24 1.42
CA ASP A 17 -7.49 -10.36 2.56
C ASP A 17 -6.24 -9.47 2.41
N ASN A 18 -6.41 -8.28 1.82
CA ASN A 18 -5.36 -7.29 1.52
C ASN A 18 -4.27 -7.77 0.55
N LYS A 19 -4.46 -8.90 -0.13
CA LYS A 19 -3.48 -9.43 -1.08
C LYS A 19 -3.46 -8.57 -2.35
N CYS A 20 -2.27 -8.11 -2.74
CA CYS A 20 -2.06 -7.41 -3.98
C CYS A 20 -2.01 -8.40 -5.14
N LEU A 21 -2.79 -8.14 -6.19
CA LEU A 21 -2.93 -9.00 -7.37
C LEU A 21 -2.16 -8.47 -8.61
N ALA A 22 -1.27 -7.49 -8.43
CA ALA A 22 -0.46 -6.98 -9.53
C ALA A 22 0.65 -7.97 -9.88
N ASP A 23 0.89 -8.17 -11.19
CA ASP A 23 1.95 -9.06 -11.68
C ASP A 23 3.37 -8.54 -11.36
N THR A 24 3.52 -7.23 -11.16
CA THR A 24 4.80 -6.59 -10.86
C THR A 24 4.58 -5.39 -9.94
N ILE A 25 5.44 -5.26 -8.92
CA ILE A 25 5.41 -4.17 -7.96
C ILE A 25 6.65 -3.28 -8.14
N TRP A 26 6.41 -2.00 -8.38
CA TRP A 26 7.43 -0.96 -8.28
C TRP A 26 7.19 -0.14 -7.02
N VAL A 27 8.20 -0.07 -6.16
CA VAL A 27 8.17 0.71 -4.92
C VAL A 27 9.12 1.88 -5.06
N LYS A 28 8.63 3.11 -4.83
CA LYS A 28 9.51 4.28 -4.70
C LYS A 28 10.02 4.42 -3.28
N ASN A 29 11.19 5.03 -3.13
CA ASN A 29 11.69 5.43 -1.82
C ASN A 29 10.80 6.55 -1.25
N ASN A 30 10.53 6.51 0.06
CA ASN A 30 9.74 7.52 0.76
C ASN A 30 10.66 8.69 1.18
N LEU A 31 10.98 9.59 0.25
CA LEU A 31 11.88 10.73 0.49
C LEU A 31 11.13 12.06 0.69
N THR A 32 9.89 12.04 1.17
CA THR A 32 9.24 13.28 1.63
C THR A 32 9.67 13.57 3.07
N ASP A 33 10.33 14.73 3.27
CA ASP A 33 10.81 15.31 4.53
C ASP A 33 9.70 15.57 5.57
N SER A 34 9.04 14.52 6.04
CA SER A 34 8.23 14.57 7.25
C SER A 34 8.50 13.30 8.04
N ALA A 35 9.59 13.34 8.81
CA ALA A 35 9.94 12.37 9.84
C ALA A 35 8.84 12.17 10.91
N GLU A 36 7.68 12.85 10.80
CA GLU A 36 6.59 12.79 11.76
C GLU A 36 5.52 11.72 11.46
N GLU A 37 5.41 11.19 10.23
CA GLU A 37 4.45 10.10 9.93
C GLU A 37 5.10 8.72 9.78
N PHE A 38 6.43 8.65 9.78
CA PHE A 38 7.19 7.40 9.67
C PHE A 38 7.64 6.84 11.03
N ASN A 39 6.87 7.12 12.09
CA ASN A 39 7.06 6.50 13.42
C ASN A 39 6.19 5.23 13.60
N GLN A 40 5.48 4.79 12.56
CA GLN A 40 4.89 3.46 12.49
C GLN A 40 5.86 2.52 11.78
N GLU A 41 6.92 2.14 12.47
CA GLU A 41 7.76 1.03 12.08
C GLU A 41 6.88 -0.24 12.08
N TYR A 42 6.34 -0.62 10.90
CA TYR A 42 5.61 -1.87 10.66
C TYR A 42 6.55 -3.10 10.72
N ALA A 43 7.50 -3.10 11.65
CA ALA A 43 8.42 -4.21 11.89
C ALA A 43 7.89 -5.17 12.95
N ASP A 44 6.95 -4.76 13.80
CA ASP A 44 6.59 -5.56 14.99
C ASP A 44 5.59 -6.69 14.75
N GLU A 45 4.90 -6.75 13.60
CA GLU A 45 3.96 -7.85 13.35
C GLU A 45 3.76 -8.05 11.85
N LEU A 46 3.95 -9.26 11.34
CA LEU A 46 3.29 -9.76 10.12
C LEU A 46 1.76 -9.90 10.36
N GLY A 47 1.17 -8.89 11.01
CA GLY A 47 -0.19 -8.77 11.49
C GLY A 47 -1.12 -8.42 10.35
N ILE A 48 -1.39 -9.42 9.51
CA ILE A 48 -2.38 -9.41 8.41
C ILE A 48 -3.77 -8.92 8.89
N ALA A 49 -4.01 -8.88 10.21
CA ALA A 49 -5.26 -8.46 10.85
C ALA A 49 -5.44 -6.94 11.08
N TYR A 50 -4.39 -6.10 11.03
CA TYR A 50 -4.48 -4.69 11.47
C TYR A 50 -4.05 -3.63 10.45
N PHE A 51 -4.13 -3.96 9.16
CA PHE A 51 -4.09 -2.91 8.14
C PHE A 51 -5.40 -2.11 8.17
N LYS A 52 -5.41 -1.01 8.92
CA LYS A 52 -6.43 0.03 8.75
C LYS A 52 -6.45 0.39 7.25
N HIS A 53 -7.60 0.24 6.61
CA HIS A 53 -7.72 0.57 5.19
C HIS A 53 -7.36 2.04 4.99
N LEU A 54 -6.38 2.28 4.12
CA LEU A 54 -5.91 3.62 3.78
C LEU A 54 -6.33 3.91 2.34
N SER A 55 -7.23 4.84 2.13
CA SER A 55 -7.63 5.21 0.77
C SER A 55 -6.60 6.17 0.16
N ALA A 56 -6.23 5.92 -1.10
CA ALA A 56 -5.42 6.83 -1.91
C ALA A 56 -6.07 7.01 -3.29
N THR A 57 -6.03 8.23 -3.82
CA THR A 57 -6.56 8.54 -5.16
C THR A 57 -5.46 8.57 -6.22
N THR A 58 -4.19 8.58 -5.81
CA THR A 58 -3.02 8.56 -6.70
C THR A 58 -1.88 7.73 -6.12
N SER A 59 -0.98 7.22 -6.98
CA SER A 59 0.22 6.50 -6.54
C SER A 59 1.17 7.39 -5.71
N ALA A 60 1.16 8.70 -5.95
CA ALA A 60 2.00 9.68 -5.26
C ALA A 60 1.78 9.70 -3.74
N GLN A 61 0.57 9.39 -3.27
CA GLN A 61 0.19 9.30 -1.85
C GLN A 61 0.64 7.98 -1.18
N THR A 62 1.32 7.11 -1.92
CA THR A 62 1.76 5.79 -1.45
C THR A 62 3.22 5.56 -1.83
N CYS A 63 3.86 4.55 -1.23
CA CYS A 63 5.18 4.09 -1.69
C CYS A 63 5.10 3.19 -2.94
N CYS A 64 3.91 2.77 -3.38
CA CYS A 64 3.72 1.83 -4.49
C CYS A 64 3.38 2.58 -5.78
N GLU A 65 4.31 2.66 -6.73
CA GLU A 65 4.07 3.30 -8.03
C GLU A 65 3.25 2.42 -8.99
N THR A 66 3.10 1.13 -8.66
CA THR A 66 2.15 0.27 -9.37
C THR A 66 0.69 0.66 -9.05
N MET A 67 0.44 1.31 -7.90
CA MET A 67 -0.92 1.66 -7.46
C MET A 67 -1.66 2.47 -8.54
N GLN A 68 -2.90 2.06 -8.81
CA GLN A 68 -3.82 2.82 -9.65
C GLN A 68 -5.19 2.83 -8.98
N PRO A 69 -5.91 3.96 -8.97
CA PRO A 69 -7.24 4.02 -8.37
C PRO A 69 -8.22 3.11 -9.10
N LYS A 70 -9.20 2.57 -8.37
CA LYS A 70 -10.42 1.98 -8.96
C LYS A 70 -11.19 3.07 -9.70
N LYS A 71 -12.00 2.69 -10.68
CA LYS A 71 -12.74 3.65 -11.53
C LYS A 71 -13.72 4.54 -10.75
N ASP A 72 -14.11 4.12 -9.55
CA ASP A 72 -15.08 4.79 -8.68
C ASP A 72 -14.47 5.22 -7.32
N ALA A 73 -13.13 5.30 -7.23
CA ALA A 73 -12.39 5.65 -6.00
C ALA A 73 -12.17 7.15 -5.80
#